data_AF-A0A949HH50-F1
#
_entry.id   AF-A0A949HH50-F1
#
_cell.length_a   1.000
_cell.length_b   1.000
_cell.length_c   1.000
_cell.angle_alpha   90.00
_cell.angle_beta   90.00
_cell.angle_gamma   90.00
#
_symmetry.space_group_name_H-M   'P 1'
#
loop_
_entity.id
_entity.type
_entity.pdbx_description
1 polymer ?
#
loop_
_entity_poly.entity_id
_entity_poly.type
_entity_poly.pdbx_seq_one_letter_code
_entity_poly.pdbx_strand_id
1 'polypeptide(L)'
;MDQQQRSVTLDDSAQASNPGGLSVERIRWFSSYPAWPLIWLLSAALFLILALSVHWLFWIPVVLLVLMNWMYWKKVSEHFMYGCANPGIVVSLDPMLIAVATDLTKGVGEYPVVRIIKKELSSICGKTPQVGALVPTVALYYASSNPDQSHWETFDPRPVDCATSDLSEAQRIAASFSKEDIEELKRWLSQVPKPYKPGLYPIQL
;
A
#
# COMPACT_ATOMS: atom_id res chain seq x y z
N MET A 1 14.37 -8.61 24.92
CA MET A 1 13.72 -7.29 25.03
C MET A 1 14.01 -6.58 23.72
N ASP A 2 13.18 -6.82 22.72
CA ASP A 2 13.33 -6.19 21.42
C ASP A 2 12.98 -4.70 21.54
N GLN A 3 13.91 -3.85 21.11
CA GLN A 3 13.64 -2.43 20.95
C GLN A 3 12.56 -2.29 19.86
N GLN A 4 11.31 -2.04 20.28
CA GLN A 4 10.26 -1.54 19.40
C GLN A 4 10.79 -0.25 18.74
N GLN A 5 11.28 -0.36 17.51
CA GLN A 5 11.60 0.79 16.69
C GLN A 5 10.29 1.53 16.44
N ARG A 6 10.12 2.68 17.11
CA ARG A 6 8.97 3.56 16.91
C ARG A 6 8.92 4.01 15.46
N SER A 7 7.78 3.78 14.82
CA SER A 7 7.51 4.39 13.52
C SER A 7 7.35 5.91 13.72
N VAL A 8 7.62 6.70 12.69
CA VAL A 8 7.53 8.17 12.81
C VAL A 8 6.32 8.73 12.12
N THR A 9 5.80 8.04 11.10
CA THR A 9 4.62 8.49 10.35
C THR A 9 3.39 7.62 10.57
N LEU A 10 3.53 6.49 11.27
CA LEU A 10 2.43 5.58 11.56
C LEU A 10 2.03 5.68 13.05
N ASP A 11 0.80 5.28 13.33
CA ASP A 11 0.33 5.10 14.70
C ASP A 11 0.80 3.73 15.20
N ASP A 12 1.49 3.71 16.33
CA ASP A 12 2.03 2.49 16.97
C ASP A 12 0.97 1.79 17.86
N SER A 13 -0.28 2.27 17.87
CA SER A 13 -1.38 1.71 18.69
C SER A 13 -1.85 0.32 18.24
N ALA A 14 -1.52 -0.10 17.02
CA ALA A 14 -1.89 -1.39 16.44
C ALA A 14 -0.67 -2.05 15.77
N GLN A 15 -0.58 -3.38 15.89
CA GLN A 15 0.49 -4.18 15.29
C GLN A 15 -0.07 -5.06 14.18
N ALA A 16 0.63 -5.10 13.03
CA ALA A 16 0.28 -5.99 11.94
C ALA A 16 0.45 -7.46 12.33
N SER A 17 -0.52 -8.30 11.99
CA SER A 17 -0.48 -9.76 12.24
C SER A 17 0.54 -10.48 11.36
N ASN A 18 0.74 -10.00 10.14
CA ASN A 18 1.73 -10.49 9.19
C ASN A 18 2.51 -9.30 8.63
N PRO A 19 3.56 -8.78 9.30
CA PRO A 19 4.25 -7.59 8.84
C PRO A 19 4.95 -7.81 7.50
N GLY A 20 4.91 -6.80 6.62
CA GLY A 20 5.56 -6.86 5.30
C GLY A 20 7.08 -7.08 5.40
N GLY A 21 7.74 -6.36 6.31
CA GLY A 21 9.19 -6.48 6.55
C GLY A 21 10.04 -6.17 5.31
N LEU A 22 9.51 -5.36 4.38
CA LEU A 22 10.11 -5.14 3.07
C LEU A 22 10.85 -3.80 3.04
N SER A 23 12.09 -3.82 2.55
CA SER A 23 12.84 -2.61 2.20
C SER A 23 12.41 -2.06 0.84
N VAL A 24 12.11 -0.77 0.76
CA VAL A 24 11.62 -0.14 -0.47
C VAL A 24 12.77 0.32 -1.36
N GLU A 25 12.79 -0.21 -2.58
CA GLU A 25 13.58 0.31 -3.69
C GLU A 25 12.91 1.56 -4.29
N ARG A 26 13.49 2.73 -4.00
CA ARG A 26 12.89 4.03 -4.39
C ARG A 26 12.67 4.18 -5.89
N ILE A 27 13.59 3.67 -6.72
CA ILE A 27 13.48 3.75 -8.18
C ILE A 27 12.31 2.89 -8.66
N ARG A 28 12.17 1.68 -8.12
CA ARG A 28 11.07 0.77 -8.43
C ARG A 28 9.73 1.41 -8.03
N TRP A 29 9.68 1.96 -6.82
CA TRP A 29 8.52 2.70 -6.34
C TRP A 29 8.16 3.87 -7.25
N PHE A 30 9.14 4.70 -7.60
CA PHE A 30 8.93 5.87 -8.45
C PHE A 30 8.40 5.47 -9.84
N SER A 31 8.91 4.39 -10.44
CA SER A 31 8.40 3.89 -11.73
C SER A 31 6.93 3.46 -11.66
N SER A 32 6.48 3.00 -10.49
CA SER A 32 5.11 2.57 -10.25
C SER A 32 4.19 3.71 -9.82
N TYR A 33 4.69 4.68 -9.05
CA TYR A 33 3.94 5.80 -8.47
C TYR A 33 4.70 7.13 -8.62
N PRO A 34 4.87 7.65 -9.86
CA PRO A 34 5.73 8.80 -10.11
C PRO A 34 5.10 10.14 -9.70
N ALA A 35 3.77 10.24 -9.67
CA ALA A 35 3.06 11.50 -9.64
C ALA A 35 3.46 12.41 -8.45
N TRP A 36 3.35 11.92 -7.22
CA TRP A 36 3.62 12.74 -6.02
C TRP A 36 5.09 13.17 -5.90
N PRO A 37 6.08 12.25 -6.01
CA PRO A 37 7.49 12.65 -6.03
C PRO A 37 7.80 13.64 -7.15
N LEU A 38 7.26 13.45 -8.35
CA LEU A 38 7.48 14.36 -9.48
C LEU A 38 6.90 15.75 -9.21
N ILE A 39 5.66 15.82 -8.69
CA ILE A 39 5.02 17.09 -8.32
C ILE A 39 5.88 17.87 -7.32
N TRP A 40 6.37 17.21 -6.25
CA TRP A 40 7.20 17.91 -5.26
C TRP A 40 8.56 18.32 -5.82
N LEU A 41 9.22 17.47 -6.60
CA LEU A 41 10.53 17.79 -7.19
C LEU A 41 10.44 18.95 -8.18
N LEU A 42 9.44 18.94 -9.07
CA LEU A 42 9.23 20.03 -10.03
C LEU A 42 8.84 21.33 -9.33
N SER A 43 7.99 21.25 -8.30
CA SER A 43 7.62 22.43 -7.50
C SER A 43 8.84 22.98 -6.75
N ALA A 44 9.67 22.12 -6.16
CA ALA A 44 10.86 22.54 -5.44
C ALA A 44 11.88 23.19 -6.39
N ALA A 45 12.06 22.63 -7.60
CA ALA A 45 12.92 23.20 -8.62
C ALA A 45 12.43 24.59 -9.08
N LEU A 46 11.12 24.76 -9.29
CA LEU A 46 10.53 26.06 -9.62
C LEU A 46 10.81 27.10 -8.52
N PHE A 47 10.52 26.77 -7.25
CA PHE A 47 10.77 27.69 -6.14
C PHE A 47 12.25 27.96 -5.91
N LEU A 48 13.12 27.00 -6.19
CA LEU A 48 14.56 27.20 -6.14
C LEU A 48 15.02 28.23 -7.18
N ILE A 49 14.51 28.15 -8.41
CA ILE A 49 14.80 29.15 -9.45
C ILE A 49 14.32 30.53 -9.00
N LEU A 50 13.11 30.64 -8.46
CA LEU A 50 12.58 31.91 -7.94
C LEU A 50 13.40 32.44 -6.74
N ALA A 51 13.90 31.56 -5.88
CA ALA A 51 14.75 31.94 -4.74
C ALA A 51 16.09 32.53 -5.17
N LEU A 52 16.66 32.00 -6.26
CA LEU A 52 17.94 32.45 -6.80
C LEU A 52 17.81 33.69 -7.69
N SER A 53 16.70 33.84 -8.41
CA SER A 53 16.53 34.89 -9.43
C SER A 53 15.66 36.08 -9.02
N VAL A 54 14.71 35.88 -8.10
CA VAL A 54 13.71 36.90 -7.75
C VAL A 54 13.88 37.38 -6.31
N HIS A 55 13.74 36.49 -5.32
CA HIS A 55 13.79 36.90 -3.91
C HIS A 55 14.10 35.72 -2.98
N TRP A 56 14.97 35.94 -1.99
CA TRP A 56 15.43 34.90 -1.06
C TRP A 56 14.29 34.24 -0.25
N LEU A 57 13.16 34.92 -0.07
CA LEU A 57 11.99 34.39 0.67
C LEU A 57 11.42 33.10 0.05
N PHE A 58 11.65 32.86 -1.26
CA PHE A 58 11.26 31.60 -1.91
C PHE A 58 12.05 30.38 -1.41
N TRP A 59 13.10 30.55 -0.60
CA TRP A 59 13.72 29.42 0.12
C TRP A 59 12.77 28.73 1.10
N ILE A 60 11.77 29.44 1.66
CA ILE A 60 10.80 28.85 2.58
C ILE A 60 10.01 27.70 1.92
N PRO A 61 9.30 27.90 0.79
CA PRO A 61 8.61 26.79 0.12
C PRO A 61 9.56 25.70 -0.37
N VAL A 62 10.81 26.00 -0.74
CA VAL A 62 11.82 24.97 -1.07
C VAL A 62 12.05 24.04 0.11
N VAL A 63 12.33 24.58 1.30
CA VAL A 63 12.57 23.78 2.51
C VAL A 63 11.35 22.94 2.87
N LEU A 64 10.14 23.53 2.79
CA LEU A 64 8.89 22.80 3.07
C LEU A 64 8.68 21.64 2.08
N LEU A 65 8.89 21.86 0.79
CA LEU A 65 8.71 20.82 -0.24
C LEU A 65 9.74 19.69 -0.10
N VAL A 66 10.99 20.02 0.25
CA VAL A 66 12.02 19.02 0.54
C VAL A 66 11.64 18.19 1.77
N LEU A 67 11.13 18.83 2.84
CA LEU A 67 10.65 18.13 4.03
C LEU A 67 9.47 17.21 3.71
N MET A 68 8.47 17.70 2.96
CA MET A 68 7.31 16.89 2.54
C MET A 68 7.74 15.67 1.71
N ASN A 69 8.66 15.85 0.76
CA ASN A 69 9.19 14.75 -0.03
C ASN A 69 9.94 13.73 0.86
N TRP A 70 10.74 14.20 1.83
CA TRP A 70 11.39 13.32 2.80
C TRP A 70 10.38 12.52 3.64
N MET A 71 9.34 13.18 4.17
CA MET A 71 8.28 12.50 4.94
C MET A 71 7.52 11.49 4.09
N TYR A 72 7.29 11.76 2.81
CA TYR A 72 6.67 10.80 1.91
C TYR A 72 7.50 9.53 1.77
N TRP A 73 8.80 9.65 1.50
CA TRP A 73 9.66 8.48 1.37
C TRP A 73 9.73 7.69 2.67
N LYS A 74 9.69 8.37 3.81
CA LYS A 74 9.55 7.73 5.12
C LYS A 74 8.25 6.96 5.23
N LYS A 75 7.11 7.58 4.92
CA LYS A 75 5.80 6.94 4.94
C LYS A 75 5.74 5.71 4.02
N VAL A 76 6.31 5.80 2.81
CA VAL A 76 6.38 4.67 1.89
C VAL A 76 7.23 3.55 2.48
N SER A 77 8.41 3.87 3.04
CA SER A 77 9.25 2.86 3.69
C SER A 77 8.55 2.18 4.87
N GLU A 78 7.89 2.97 5.73
CA GLU A 78 7.16 2.46 6.89
C GLU A 78 5.93 1.63 6.49
N HIS A 79 5.23 1.99 5.39
CA HIS A 79 4.12 1.21 4.83
C HIS A 79 4.53 -0.22 4.55
N PHE A 80 5.67 -0.43 3.88
CA PHE A 80 6.12 -1.77 3.49
C PHE A 80 6.88 -2.51 4.59
N MET A 81 7.51 -1.77 5.52
CA MET A 81 8.19 -2.36 6.65
C MET A 81 7.20 -2.88 7.71
N TYR A 82 6.23 -2.05 8.08
CA TYR A 82 5.35 -2.29 9.24
C TYR A 82 3.89 -2.59 8.88
N GLY A 83 3.47 -2.33 7.63
CA GLY A 83 2.13 -2.67 7.18
C GLY A 83 1.88 -4.18 7.15
N CYS A 84 0.61 -4.57 7.08
CA CYS A 84 0.20 -5.97 7.04
C CYS A 84 0.27 -6.52 5.62
N ALA A 85 0.90 -7.66 5.43
CA ALA A 85 0.87 -8.40 4.20
C ALA A 85 -0.50 -9.05 4.01
N ASN A 86 -1.12 -8.82 2.86
CA ASN A 86 -2.42 -9.39 2.52
C ASN A 86 -2.35 -10.10 1.15
N PRO A 87 -3.04 -11.24 0.99
CA PRO A 87 -3.15 -11.89 -0.30
C PRO A 87 -4.04 -11.06 -1.23
N GLY A 88 -3.57 -10.88 -2.46
CA GLY A 88 -4.35 -10.33 -3.56
C GLY A 88 -4.45 -11.33 -4.72
N ILE A 89 -5.45 -11.18 -5.58
CA ILE A 89 -5.61 -11.96 -6.81
C ILE A 89 -5.94 -11.02 -7.97
N VAL A 90 -5.31 -11.23 -9.12
CA VAL A 90 -5.69 -10.53 -10.36
C VAL A 90 -7.07 -11.00 -10.83
N VAL A 91 -8.01 -10.06 -11.00
CA VAL A 91 -9.39 -10.36 -11.42
C VAL A 91 -9.74 -9.86 -12.81
N SER A 92 -8.91 -8.98 -13.38
CA SER A 92 -8.99 -8.49 -14.76
C SER A 92 -7.61 -8.05 -15.22
N LEU A 93 -7.36 -8.10 -16.54
CA LEU A 93 -6.14 -7.58 -17.17
C LEU A 93 -6.38 -6.29 -17.98
N ASP A 94 -7.63 -6.01 -18.38
CA ASP A 94 -7.97 -4.79 -19.12
C ASP A 94 -9.28 -4.16 -18.59
N PRO A 95 -9.19 -3.15 -17.71
CA PRO A 95 -7.98 -2.69 -17.02
C PRO A 95 -7.46 -3.74 -16.01
N MET A 96 -6.18 -3.65 -15.61
CA MET A 96 -5.66 -4.54 -14.57
C MET A 96 -6.30 -4.23 -13.22
N LEU A 97 -7.05 -5.21 -12.68
CA LEU A 97 -7.71 -5.12 -11.39
C LEU A 97 -7.20 -6.23 -10.47
N ILE A 98 -6.94 -5.87 -9.23
CA ILE A 98 -6.44 -6.77 -8.19
C ILE A 98 -7.42 -6.72 -7.03
N ALA A 99 -7.95 -7.87 -6.62
CA ALA A 99 -8.77 -8.02 -5.43
C ALA A 99 -7.89 -8.38 -4.24
N VAL A 100 -8.01 -7.67 -3.13
CA VAL A 100 -7.25 -7.92 -1.89
C VAL A 100 -8.23 -8.09 -0.75
N ALA A 101 -8.07 -9.15 0.04
CA ALA A 101 -8.94 -9.45 1.18
C ALA A 101 -8.27 -9.04 2.50
N THR A 102 -9.08 -8.54 3.43
CA THR A 102 -8.66 -8.38 4.82
C THR A 102 -9.88 -8.31 5.75
N ASP A 103 -9.66 -8.48 7.04
CA ASP A 103 -10.63 -8.15 8.07
C ASP A 103 -10.26 -6.79 8.69
N LEU A 104 -11.23 -5.86 8.72
CA LEU A 104 -11.03 -4.52 9.28
C LEU A 104 -11.25 -4.47 10.80
N THR A 105 -11.50 -5.58 11.48
CA THR A 105 -11.73 -5.64 12.94
C THR A 105 -10.54 -5.08 13.73
N LYS A 106 -10.83 -4.22 14.73
CA LYS A 106 -9.82 -3.71 15.69
C LYS A 106 -9.77 -4.49 17.01
N GLY A 107 -10.79 -5.31 17.27
CA GLY A 107 -10.92 -6.08 18.50
C GLY A 107 -11.99 -7.17 18.38
N VAL A 108 -13.22 -6.85 18.75
CA VAL A 108 -14.34 -7.80 18.72
C VAL A 108 -15.22 -7.56 17.49
N GLY A 109 -15.71 -8.64 16.90
CA GLY A 109 -16.51 -8.64 15.68
C GLY A 109 -15.74 -9.24 14.51
N GLU A 110 -16.37 -9.24 13.34
CA GLU A 110 -15.76 -9.65 12.07
C GLU A 110 -16.23 -8.66 11.01
N TYR A 111 -15.29 -7.99 10.37
CA TYR A 111 -15.55 -6.98 9.34
C TYR A 111 -14.76 -7.30 8.08
N PRO A 112 -15.01 -8.48 7.47
CA PRO A 112 -14.31 -8.90 6.26
C PRO A 112 -14.68 -8.02 5.08
N VAL A 113 -13.66 -7.66 4.32
CA VAL A 113 -13.79 -6.83 3.13
C VAL A 113 -12.92 -7.35 2.00
N VAL A 114 -13.35 -7.09 0.77
CA VAL A 114 -12.51 -7.20 -0.42
C VAL A 114 -12.34 -5.81 -1.01
N ARG A 115 -11.09 -5.36 -1.19
CA ARG A 115 -10.77 -4.14 -1.93
C ARG A 115 -10.33 -4.50 -3.33
N ILE A 116 -11.02 -3.95 -4.33
CA ILE A 116 -10.58 -4.00 -5.72
C ILE A 116 -9.77 -2.72 -5.99
N ILE A 117 -8.52 -2.88 -6.39
CA ILE A 117 -7.65 -1.78 -6.80
C ILE A 117 -7.35 -1.87 -8.29
N LYS A 118 -7.25 -0.73 -8.96
CA LYS A 118 -6.71 -0.63 -10.32
C LYS A 118 -5.22 -0.37 -10.24
N LYS A 119 -4.40 -1.31 -10.72
CA LYS A 119 -2.96 -1.16 -10.72
C LYS A 119 -2.34 -2.00 -11.83
N GLU A 120 -1.73 -1.33 -12.79
CA GLU A 120 -0.89 -1.99 -13.80
C GLU A 120 0.42 -2.44 -13.16
N LEU A 121 0.76 -3.72 -13.40
CA LEU A 121 2.00 -4.34 -12.96
C LEU A 121 2.68 -4.95 -14.19
N SER A 122 3.96 -4.68 -14.39
CA SER A 122 4.74 -5.33 -15.46
C SER A 122 4.98 -6.81 -15.18
N SER A 123 5.00 -7.18 -13.89
CA SER A 123 5.27 -8.52 -13.39
C SER A 123 4.62 -8.72 -12.03
N ILE A 124 4.38 -9.98 -11.67
CA ILE A 124 3.93 -10.41 -10.34
C ILE A 124 4.87 -11.52 -9.89
N CYS A 125 5.67 -11.26 -8.86
CA CYS A 125 6.75 -12.16 -8.41
C CYS A 125 7.64 -12.65 -9.57
N GLY A 126 7.96 -11.74 -10.50
CA GLY A 126 8.79 -12.03 -11.69
C GLY A 126 8.09 -12.77 -12.83
N LYS A 127 6.79 -13.06 -12.71
CA LYS A 127 5.99 -13.72 -13.76
C LYS A 127 5.09 -12.72 -14.48
N THR A 128 4.72 -13.05 -15.72
CA THR A 128 3.73 -12.27 -16.48
C THR A 128 2.38 -12.29 -15.75
N PRO A 129 1.71 -11.13 -15.61
CA PRO A 129 0.38 -11.07 -15.00
C PRO A 129 -0.65 -11.94 -15.72
N GLN A 130 -1.45 -12.68 -14.94
CA GLN A 130 -2.54 -13.52 -15.44
C GLN A 130 -3.73 -13.44 -14.47
N VAL A 131 -4.95 -13.52 -14.99
CA VAL A 131 -6.14 -13.61 -14.13
C VAL A 131 -6.03 -14.84 -13.23
N GLY A 132 -6.31 -14.68 -11.94
CA GLY A 132 -6.14 -15.71 -10.92
C GLY A 132 -4.75 -15.76 -10.29
N ALA A 133 -3.77 -15.00 -10.79
CA ALA A 133 -2.44 -14.94 -10.19
C ALA A 133 -2.49 -14.30 -8.79
N LEU A 134 -1.80 -14.94 -7.83
CA LEU A 134 -1.59 -14.40 -6.48
C LEU A 134 -0.66 -13.19 -6.53
N VAL A 135 -1.08 -12.10 -5.91
CA VAL A 135 -0.35 -10.84 -5.79
C VAL A 135 -0.10 -10.57 -4.31
N PRO A 136 1.15 -10.67 -3.82
CA PRO A 136 1.47 -10.21 -2.49
C PRO A 136 1.30 -8.69 -2.41
N THR A 137 0.54 -8.23 -1.42
CA THR A 137 0.35 -6.81 -1.14
C THR A 137 0.73 -6.51 0.31
N VAL A 138 1.09 -5.27 0.59
CA VAL A 138 1.23 -4.75 1.97
C VAL A 138 0.28 -3.58 2.14
N ALA A 139 -0.45 -3.55 3.25
CA ALA A 139 -1.47 -2.55 3.54
C ALA A 139 -1.26 -1.84 4.87
N LEU A 140 -1.69 -0.57 4.88
CA LEU A 140 -1.95 0.19 6.10
C LEU A 140 -3.45 0.35 6.27
N TYR A 141 -3.90 0.39 7.53
CA TYR A 141 -5.30 0.55 7.90
C TYR A 141 -5.53 1.97 8.40
N TYR A 142 -6.71 2.52 8.09
CA TYR A 142 -7.06 3.90 8.44
C TYR A 142 -8.33 3.91 9.29
N ALA A 143 -8.25 4.60 10.43
CA ALA A 143 -9.39 4.82 11.29
C ALA A 143 -10.32 5.85 10.65
N SER A 144 -11.62 5.73 10.94
CA SER A 144 -12.56 6.79 10.61
C SER A 144 -12.38 7.98 11.55
N SER A 145 -13.08 9.07 11.23
CA SER A 145 -13.24 10.20 12.14
C SER A 145 -14.04 9.86 13.40
N ASN A 146 -14.70 8.70 13.48
CA ASN A 146 -15.42 8.24 14.66
C ASN A 146 -14.49 7.35 15.52
N PRO A 147 -14.01 7.83 16.69
CA PRO A 147 -13.09 7.08 17.53
C PRO A 147 -13.70 5.80 18.12
N ASP A 148 -15.03 5.73 18.24
CA ASP A 148 -15.74 4.60 18.86
C ASP A 148 -16.02 3.44 17.88
N GLN A 149 -15.60 3.56 16.62
CA GLN A 149 -15.82 2.53 15.63
C GLN A 149 -14.96 1.29 15.90
N SER A 150 -15.62 0.13 16.03
CA SER A 150 -15.03 -1.18 16.34
C SER A 150 -14.12 -1.77 15.24
N HIS A 151 -14.07 -1.11 14.08
CA HIS A 151 -13.29 -1.53 12.92
C HIS A 151 -12.60 -0.35 12.24
N TRP A 152 -11.60 -0.64 11.43
CA TRP A 152 -10.98 0.31 10.51
C TRP A 152 -11.98 0.72 9.43
N GLU A 153 -11.89 1.96 8.95
CA GLU A 153 -12.77 2.44 7.88
C GLU A 153 -12.37 1.84 6.54
N THR A 154 -11.06 1.75 6.31
CA THR A 154 -10.49 1.28 5.06
C THR A 154 -9.04 0.82 5.27
N PHE A 155 -8.45 0.22 4.24
CA PHE A 155 -7.06 -0.21 4.21
C PHE A 155 -6.47 0.01 2.82
N ASP A 156 -5.22 0.44 2.69
CA ASP A 156 -4.56 0.76 1.41
C ASP A 156 -3.55 -0.32 1.01
N PRO A 157 -3.98 -1.41 0.35
CA PRO A 157 -3.08 -2.45 -0.10
C PRO A 157 -2.28 -1.99 -1.31
N ARG A 158 -0.97 -2.24 -1.28
CA ARG A 158 -0.05 -1.91 -2.36
C ARG A 158 0.73 -3.15 -2.78
N PRO A 159 0.75 -3.51 -4.07
CA PRO A 159 1.51 -4.68 -4.54
C PRO A 159 3.00 -4.56 -4.21
N VAL A 160 3.58 -5.65 -3.72
CA VAL A 160 5.00 -5.74 -3.36
C VAL A 160 5.91 -5.49 -4.57
N ASP A 161 5.52 -5.97 -5.76
CA ASP A 161 6.26 -5.75 -7.02
C ASP A 161 6.41 -4.26 -7.38
N CYS A 162 5.64 -3.35 -6.77
CA CYS A 162 5.83 -1.91 -6.94
C CYS A 162 6.96 -1.34 -6.08
N ALA A 163 7.36 -2.03 -5.01
CA ALA A 163 8.29 -1.54 -4.00
C ALA A 163 9.65 -2.24 -4.03
N THR A 164 9.76 -3.44 -4.60
CA THR A 164 11.02 -4.18 -4.72
C THR A 164 11.14 -4.84 -6.09
N SER A 165 12.36 -5.03 -6.57
CA SER A 165 12.68 -5.90 -7.70
C SER A 165 13.30 -7.23 -7.26
N ASP A 166 13.59 -7.38 -5.95
CA ASP A 166 14.05 -8.62 -5.36
C ASP A 166 12.92 -9.66 -5.33
N LEU A 167 13.05 -10.66 -6.20
CA LEU A 167 12.11 -11.76 -6.32
C LEU A 167 12.03 -12.61 -5.04
N SER A 168 13.14 -12.73 -4.29
CA SER A 168 13.17 -13.52 -3.08
C SER A 168 12.30 -12.90 -1.99
N GLU A 169 12.32 -11.57 -1.85
CA GLU A 169 11.46 -10.83 -0.92
C GLU A 169 9.98 -10.91 -1.33
N ALA A 170 9.67 -10.74 -2.63
CA ALA A 170 8.31 -10.88 -3.12
C ALA A 170 7.75 -12.30 -2.90
N GLN A 171 8.57 -13.33 -3.15
CA GLN A 171 8.21 -14.72 -2.91
C GLN A 171 8.10 -15.04 -1.41
N ARG A 172 8.95 -14.47 -0.55
CA ARG A 172 8.87 -14.61 0.90
C ARG A 172 7.52 -14.13 1.42
N ILE A 173 7.07 -12.95 0.97
CA ILE A 173 5.75 -12.41 1.36
C ILE A 173 4.63 -13.27 0.78
N ALA A 174 4.71 -13.68 -0.49
CA ALA A 174 3.71 -14.57 -1.07
C ALA A 174 3.61 -15.92 -0.32
N ALA A 175 4.73 -16.43 0.17
CA ALA A 175 4.81 -17.68 0.93
C ALA A 175 4.38 -17.56 2.39
N SER A 176 4.19 -16.33 2.92
CA SER A 176 3.67 -16.14 4.27
C SER A 176 2.15 -16.32 4.36
N PHE A 177 1.46 -16.38 3.21
CA PHE A 177 0.03 -16.67 3.16
C PHE A 177 -0.22 -18.18 3.26
N SER A 178 -1.10 -18.55 4.18
CA SER A 178 -1.61 -19.92 4.30
C SER A 178 -2.52 -20.26 3.11
N LYS A 179 -2.83 -21.55 2.94
CA LYS A 179 -3.80 -21.96 1.92
C LYS A 179 -5.19 -21.43 2.26
N GLU A 180 -5.49 -21.38 3.55
CA GLU A 180 -6.73 -20.88 4.12
C GLU A 180 -6.93 -19.41 3.78
N ASP A 181 -5.90 -18.56 3.88
CA ASP A 181 -5.96 -17.14 3.51
C ASP A 181 -6.36 -16.95 2.02
N ILE A 182 -5.80 -17.80 1.15
CA ILE A 182 -6.03 -17.73 -0.30
C ILE A 182 -7.42 -18.25 -0.66
N GLU A 183 -7.86 -19.35 -0.05
CA GLU A 183 -9.21 -19.87 -0.27
C GLU A 183 -10.28 -18.95 0.34
N GLU A 184 -10.00 -18.31 1.46
CA GLU A 184 -10.85 -17.28 2.04
C GLU A 184 -11.01 -16.07 1.11
N LEU A 185 -9.91 -15.55 0.56
CA LEU A 185 -9.96 -14.48 -0.45
C LEU A 185 -10.86 -14.88 -1.64
N LYS A 186 -10.71 -16.11 -2.17
CA LYS A 186 -11.55 -16.58 -3.28
C LYS A 186 -13.01 -16.68 -2.90
N ARG A 187 -13.31 -17.19 -1.69
CA ARG A 187 -14.66 -17.29 -1.14
C ARG A 187 -15.30 -15.91 -1.01
N TRP A 188 -14.60 -14.94 -0.42
CA TRP A 188 -15.10 -13.57 -0.26
C TRP A 188 -15.27 -12.87 -1.62
N LEU A 189 -14.32 -13.06 -2.54
CA LEU A 189 -14.40 -12.51 -3.89
C LEU A 189 -15.64 -12.99 -4.67
N SER A 190 -16.18 -14.17 -4.34
CA SER A 190 -17.42 -14.67 -4.96
C SER A 190 -18.66 -13.82 -4.67
N GLN A 191 -18.64 -13.06 -3.57
CA GLN A 191 -19.72 -12.14 -3.18
C GLN A 191 -19.60 -10.76 -3.84
N VAL A 192 -18.45 -10.44 -4.44
CA VAL A 192 -18.21 -9.14 -5.08
C VAL A 192 -18.94 -9.08 -6.44
N PRO A 193 -19.79 -8.07 -6.70
CA PRO A 193 -20.54 -7.96 -7.95
C PRO A 193 -19.65 -7.89 -9.19
N LYS A 194 -20.09 -8.55 -10.26
CA LYS A 194 -19.47 -8.49 -11.59
C LYS A 194 -20.23 -7.53 -12.53
N PRO A 195 -19.56 -6.83 -13.46
CA PRO A 195 -18.11 -6.79 -13.63
C PRO A 195 -17.42 -6.09 -12.45
N TYR A 196 -16.23 -6.54 -12.10
CA TYR A 196 -15.47 -5.98 -10.99
C TYR A 196 -15.15 -4.50 -11.25
N LYS A 197 -15.29 -3.67 -10.22
CA LYS A 197 -14.96 -2.24 -10.26
C LYS A 197 -14.07 -1.89 -9.06
N PRO A 198 -13.17 -0.89 -9.17
CA PRO A 198 -12.42 -0.43 -8.02
C PRO A 198 -13.35 0.03 -6.88
N GLY A 199 -13.04 -0.38 -5.65
CA GLY A 199 -13.90 -0.11 -4.51
C GLY A 199 -13.59 -0.99 -3.30
N LEU A 200 -14.25 -0.70 -2.18
CA LEU A 200 -14.23 -1.50 -0.96
C LEU A 200 -15.58 -2.21 -0.82
N TYR A 201 -15.57 -3.53 -0.70
CA TYR A 201 -16.76 -4.37 -0.71
C TYR A 201 -16.86 -5.13 0.63
N PRO A 202 -17.84 -4.80 1.49
CA PRO A 202 -18.14 -5.60 2.67
C PRO A 202 -18.62 -7.00 2.30
N ILE A 203 -18.21 -7.98 3.11
CA ILE A 203 -18.52 -9.39 2.90
C ILE A 203 -19.48 -9.85 4.01
N GLN A 204 -20.45 -10.69 3.65
CA GLN A 204 -21.34 -11.34 4.60
C GLN A 204 -20.78 -12.73 4.93
N LEU A 205 -20.65 -13.04 6.22
CA LEU A 205 -20.18 -14.33 6.71
C LEU A 205 -21.32 -15.33 6.89
#